data_AF-E7QZC5-F1
#
_entry.id   AF-E7QZC5-F1
#
_cell.length_a   1.000
_cell.length_b   1.000
_cell.length_c   1.000
_cell.angle_alpha   90.00
_cell.angle_beta   90.00
_cell.angle_gamma   90.00
#
_symmetry.space_group_name_H-M   'P 1'
#
loop_
_entity.id
_entity.type
_entity.pdbx_description
1 polymer ?
#
loop_
_entity_poly.entity_id
_entity_poly.type
_entity_poly.pdbx_seq_one_letter_code
_entity_poly.pdbx_strand_id
1 'polypeptide(L)' 'MNEYDRFWELVYGARRYLQLLLFFLLFLLVLSGAALVFGQSNPASAAMLLVDFALIVGLGAVVAGVYWYSVRRYARR' A
#
# COMPACT_ATOMS: atom_id res chain seq x y z
N MET A 1 20.93 19.06 -11.66
CA MET A 1 19.77 18.56 -10.89
C MET A 1 20.14 17.18 -10.40
N ASN A 2 20.19 16.94 -9.08
CA ASN A 2 20.64 15.65 -8.54
C ASN A 2 19.68 14.53 -8.96
N GLU A 3 20.20 13.34 -9.25
CA GLU A 3 19.41 12.15 -9.65
C GLU A 3 18.31 11.84 -8.63
N TYR A 4 18.62 12.06 -7.35
CA TYR A 4 17.68 11.94 -6.23
C TYR A 4 16.46 12.86 -6.36
N ASP A 5 16.63 14.09 -6.86
CA ASP A 5 15.50 15.01 -7.06
C ASP A 5 14.63 14.60 -8.25
N ARG A 6 15.26 14.08 -9.31
CA ARG A 6 14.56 13.57 -10.50
C ARG A 6 13.67 12.36 -10.17
N PHE A 7 14.15 11.48 -9.30
CA PHE A 7 13.35 10.36 -8.79
C PHE A 7 12.07 10.84 -8.10
N TRP A 8 12.18 11.79 -7.16
CA TRP A 8 11.01 12.27 -6.43
C TRP A 8 10.02 13.05 -7.29
N GLU A 9 10.50 13.72 -8.33
CA GLU A 9 9.64 14.39 -9.31
C GLU A 9 8.81 13.38 -10.13
N LEU A 10 9.42 12.28 -10.57
CA LEU A 10 8.71 11.18 -11.23
C LEU A 10 7.70 10.51 -10.30
N VAL A 11 8.07 10.27 -9.04
CA VAL A 11 7.17 9.69 -8.01
C VAL A 11 5.99 10.62 -7.75
N TYR A 12 6.21 11.93 -7.67
CA TYR A 12 5.13 12.90 -7.52
C TYR A 12 4.24 12.95 -8.78
N GLY A 13 4.81 12.85 -9.98
CA GLY A 13 4.05 12.69 -11.22
C GLY A 13 3.17 11.44 -11.22
N ALA A 14 3.65 10.35 -10.60
CA ALA A 14 2.91 9.10 -10.41
C ALA A 14 1.94 9.09 -9.22
N ARG A 15 1.78 10.21 -8.50
CA ARG A 15 0.90 10.37 -7.33
C ARG A 15 -0.48 9.77 -7.51
N ARG A 16 -1.13 10.00 -8.66
CA ARG A 16 -2.48 9.52 -8.93
C ARG A 16 -2.55 7.98 -8.97
N TYR A 17 -1.51 7.35 -9.52
CA TYR A 17 -1.37 5.90 -9.53
C TYR A 17 -1.07 5.34 -8.13
N LEU A 18 -0.24 6.02 -7.34
CA LEU A 18 0.00 5.66 -5.93
C LEU A 18 -1.29 5.75 -5.10
N GLN A 19 -2.12 6.75 -5.35
CA GLN A 19 -3.41 6.90 -4.68
C GLN A 19 -4.41 5.80 -5.09
N LEU A 20 -4.48 5.46 -6.38
CA LEU A 20 -5.25 4.31 -6.87
C LEU A 20 -4.79 3.00 -6.23
N LEU A 21 -3.48 2.79 -6.14
CA LEU A 21 -2.89 1.63 -5.50
C LEU A 21 -3.22 1.57 -4.00
N LEU A 22 -3.22 2.70 -3.30
CA LEU A 22 -3.66 2.76 -1.90
C LEU A 22 -5.14 2.37 -1.74
N PHE A 23 -6.02 2.90 -2.59
CA PHE A 23 -7.44 2.51 -2.54
C PHE A 23 -7.63 1.02 -2.82
N PHE A 24 -6.89 0.48 -3.79
CA PHE A 24 -6.91 -0.94 -4.09
C PHE A 24 -6.42 -1.79 -2.92
N LEU A 25 -5.32 -1.40 -2.27
CA LEU A 25 -4.80 -2.09 -1.09
C LEU A 25 -5.76 -2.02 0.10
N LEU A 26 -6.43 -0.88 0.32
CA LEU A 26 -7.46 -0.75 1.33
C LEU A 26 -8.66 -1.66 1.03
N PHE A 27 -9.07 -1.75 -0.23
CA PHE A 27 -10.13 -2.66 -0.66
C PHE A 27 -9.74 -4.13 -0.40
N LEU A 28 -8.52 -4.52 -0.77
CA LEU A 28 -8.00 -5.86 -0.48
C LEU A 28 -7.93 -6.12 1.02
N LEU A 29 -7.49 -5.14 1.82
CA LEU A 29 -7.44 -5.26 3.28
C LEU A 29 -8.82 -5.56 3.87
N VAL A 30 -9.87 -4.88 3.38
CA VAL A 30 -11.26 -5.12 3.80
C VAL A 30 -11.71 -6.53 3.41
N LEU A 31 -11.42 -6.97 2.17
CA LEU A 31 -11.75 -8.32 1.72
C LEU A 31 -11.02 -9.40 2.54
N SER A 32 -9.72 -9.23 2.79
CA SER A 32 -8.93 -10.15 3.60
C SER A 32 -9.39 -10.17 5.05
N GLY A 33 -9.79 -9.02 5.61
CA GLY A 33 -10.40 -8.95 6.94
C GLY A 33 -11.73 -9.70 7.00
N ALA A 34 -12.61 -9.52 6.01
CA ALA A 34 -13.85 -10.28 5.91
C ALA A 34 -13.60 -11.79 5.76
N ALA A 35 -12.62 -12.19 4.95
CA ALA A 35 -12.22 -13.58 4.78
C ALA A 35 -11.69 -14.20 6.08
N LEU A 36 -10.94 -13.45 6.89
CA LEU A 36 -10.48 -13.91 8.20
C LEU A 36 -11.63 -14.11 9.19
N VAL A 37 -12.67 -13.28 9.14
CA VAL A 37 -13.84 -13.36 10.03
C VAL A 37 -14.79 -14.49 9.62
N PHE A 38 -15.04 -14.67 8.31
CA PHE A 38 -16.09 -15.56 7.82
C PHE A 38 -15.58 -16.85 7.15
N GLY A 39 -14.31 -16.94 6.76
CA GLY A 39 -13.78 -18.00 5.90
C GLY A 39 -13.20 -19.23 6.61
N GLN A 40 -13.24 -19.31 7.94
CA GLN A 40 -12.45 -20.31 8.67
C GLN A 40 -13.19 -21.65 8.84
N SER A 41 -12.94 -22.59 7.93
CA SER A 41 -13.24 -24.02 8.13
C SER A 41 -11.98 -24.92 8.08
N ASN A 42 -10.82 -24.41 7.65
CA ASN A 42 -9.57 -25.18 7.53
C ASN A 42 -8.35 -24.39 8.07
N PRO A 43 -7.51 -24.99 8.95
CA PRO A 43 -6.33 -24.32 9.51
C PRO A 43 -5.24 -23.95 8.47
N ALA A 44 -5.08 -24.72 7.40
CA ALA A 44 -4.09 -24.40 6.36
C ALA A 44 -4.46 -23.11 5.60
N SER A 45 -5.74 -22.88 5.32
CA SER A 45 -6.22 -21.64 4.70
C SER A 45 -6.14 -20.44 5.64
N ALA A 46 -6.26 -20.64 6.96
CA ALA A 46 -6.13 -19.55 7.93
C ALA A 46 -4.70 -18.98 7.97
N ALA A 47 -3.68 -19.84 7.86
CA ALA A 47 -2.28 -19.41 7.82
C ALA A 47 -1.96 -18.59 6.55
N MET A 48 -2.44 -19.02 5.38
CA MET A 48 -2.29 -18.27 4.14
C MET A 48 -2.98 -16.90 4.20
N LEU A 49 -4.21 -16.84 4.73
CA LEU A 49 -4.94 -15.57 4.89
C LEU A 49 -4.22 -14.58 5.80
N LEU A 50 -3.57 -15.06 6.87
CA LEU A 50 -2.73 -14.24 7.75
C LEU A 50 -1.51 -13.67 7.04
N VAL A 51 -0.84 -14.47 6.22
CA VAL A 51 0.31 -14.03 5.41
C VAL A 51 -0.12 -12.98 4.39
N ASP A 52 -1.22 -13.22 3.68
CA ASP A 52 -1.77 -12.27 2.70
C ASP A 52 -2.13 -10.94 3.38
N PHE A 53 -2.77 -11.00 4.55
CA PHE A 53 -3.10 -9.81 5.34
C PHE A 53 -1.85 -9.03 5.73
N ALA A 54 -0.80 -9.71 6.22
CA ALA A 54 0.47 -9.09 6.58
C ALA A 54 1.15 -8.43 5.37
N LEU A 55 1.12 -9.07 4.20
CA LEU A 55 1.67 -8.53 2.96
C LEU A 55 0.91 -7.28 2.49
N ILE A 56 -0.42 -7.30 2.54
CA ILE A 56 -1.26 -6.15 2.18
C ILE A 56 -0.97 -4.95 3.10
N VAL A 57 -0.89 -5.19 4.41
CA VAL A 57 -0.56 -4.14 5.40
C VAL A 57 0.85 -3.59 5.16
N GLY A 58 1.84 -4.46 4.99
CA GLY A 58 3.24 -4.07 4.75
C GLY A 58 3.39 -3.24 3.48
N LEU A 59 2.80 -3.71 2.38
CA LEU A 59 2.81 -3.00 1.11
C LEU A 59 2.05 -1.66 1.20
N GLY A 60 0.89 -1.65 1.86
CA GLY A 60 0.12 -0.45 2.12
C GLY A 60 0.91 0.61 2.88
N ALA A 61 1.65 0.21 3.91
CA ALA A 61 2.51 1.12 4.69
C ALA A 61 3.61 1.74 3.83
N VAL A 62 4.27 0.96 2.97
CA VAL A 62 5.31 1.46 2.06
C VAL A 62 4.71 2.46 1.06
N VAL A 63 3.60 2.12 0.41
CA VAL A 63 2.96 3.01 -0.57
C VAL A 63 2.46 4.29 0.09
N ALA A 64 1.87 4.21 1.29
CA ALA A 64 1.43 5.37 2.05
C ALA A 64 2.61 6.28 2.44
N GLY A 65 3.72 5.69 2.89
CA GLY A 65 4.95 6.41 3.22
C GLY A 65 5.54 7.14 2.00
N VAL A 66 5.61 6.46 0.85
CA VAL A 66 6.09 7.04 -0.41
C VAL A 66 5.17 8.17 -0.87
N TYR A 67 3.86 7.97 -0.83
CA TYR A 67 2.86 8.99 -1.15
C TYR A 67 3.03 10.23 -0.25
N TRP A 68 3.03 10.03 1.07
CA TRP A 68 3.16 11.11 2.05
C TRP A 68 4.47 11.89 1.87
N TYR A 69 5.59 11.17 1.72
CA TYR A 69 6.90 11.79 1.56
C TYR A 69 6.99 12.58 0.25
N SER A 70 6.45 12.06 -0.85
CA SER A 70 6.43 12.77 -2.15
C SER A 70 5.68 14.10 -2.06
N VAL A 71 4.50 14.11 -1.41
CA VAL A 71 3.70 15.32 -1.20
C VAL A 71 4.42 16.31 -0.30
N ARG A 72 4.96 15.86 0.84
CA ARG A 72 5.65 16.73 1.80
C ARG A 72 6.91 17.36 1.23
N ARG A 73 7.63 16.63 0.38
CA ARG A 73 8.83 17.13 -0.30
C ARG A 73 8.48 18.19 -1.34
N TYR A 74 7.43 17.97 -2.12
CA TYR A 74 7.00 18.94 -3.14
C TYR A 74 6.44 20.22 -2.50
N ALA A 75 5.73 20.12 -1.37
CA ALA A 75 5.22 21.27 -0.64
C ALA A 75 6.30 22.13 0.06
N ARG A 76 7.54 21.62 0.18
CA ARG A 76 8.68 22.32 0.79
C ARG A 76 9.64 22.92 -0.23
N ARG A 77 9.41 22.70 -1.53
CA ARG A 77 10.11 23.39 -2.63
C ARG A 77 9.29 24.58 -3.07
#